data_AF-A0A834I6A8-F1
#
_entry.id   AF-A0A834I6A8-F1
#
_cell.length_a   1.000
_cell.length_b   1.000
_cell.length_c   1.000
_cell.angle_alpha   90.00
_cell.angle_beta   90.00
_cell.angle_gamma   90.00
#
_symmetry.space_group_name_H-M   'P 1'
#
loop_
_entity.id
_entity.type
_entity.pdbx_description
1 polymer ?
#
loop_
_entity_poly.entity_id
_entity_poly.type
_entity_poly.pdbx_seq_one_letter_code
_entity_poly.pdbx_strand_id
1 'polypeptide(L)'
;MDKKEFRVLINYCFLIGKYTVEAKTWLDAEFSDTALGKSIIKDWYAKFRPGEMSTEDGECSGRPKEVVTKKVVTKTLKNPQNDFK
;
A
#
# COMPACT_ATOMS: atom_id res chain seq x y z
N MET A 1 -17.49 1.40 12.14
CA MET A 1 -16.76 0.91 10.96
C MET A 1 -15.28 1.10 11.21
N ASP A 2 -14.51 0.02 11.07
CA ASP A 2 -13.07 -0.01 11.28
C ASP A 2 -12.28 0.60 10.13
N LYS A 3 -11.06 1.05 10.42
CA LYS A 3 -10.14 1.58 9.40
C LYS A 3 -9.80 0.56 8.30
N LYS A 4 -9.89 -0.75 8.59
CA LYS A 4 -9.70 -1.82 7.60
C LYS A 4 -10.92 -1.93 6.66
N GLU A 5 -12.13 -1.89 7.22
CA GLU A 5 -13.39 -1.97 6.45
C GLU A 5 -13.49 -0.84 5.43
N PHE A 6 -13.19 0.40 5.85
CA PHE A 6 -13.15 1.53 4.92
C PHE A 6 -12.15 1.36 3.76
N ARG A 7 -11.02 0.66 3.95
CA ARG A 7 -10.06 0.41 2.84
C ARG A 7 -10.63 -0.55 1.81
N VAL A 8 -11.40 -1.56 2.26
CA VAL A 8 -12.13 -2.45 1.37
C VAL A 8 -13.14 -1.66 0.54
N LEU A 9 -13.86 -0.71 1.16
CA LEU A 9 -14.80 0.17 0.45
C LEU A 9 -14.11 1.13 -0.54
N ILE A 10 -12.95 1.69 -0.18
CA ILE A 10 -12.15 2.53 -1.11
C ILE A 10 -11.61 1.68 -2.28
N ASN A 11 -11.15 0.45 -2.03
CA ASN A 11 -10.73 -0.48 -3.07
C ASN A 11 -11.90 -0.85 -4.01
N TYR A 12 -13.09 -1.14 -3.44
CA TYR A 12 -14.30 -1.35 -4.24
C TYR A 12 -14.62 -0.14 -5.14
N CYS A 13 -14.57 1.09 -4.59
CA CYS A 13 -14.76 2.32 -5.37
C CYS A 13 -13.73 2.46 -6.51
N PHE A 14 -12.47 2.09 -6.27
CA PHE A 14 -11.41 2.10 -7.29
C PHE A 14 -11.68 1.06 -8.39
N LEU A 15 -12.08 -0.16 -8.03
CA LEU A 15 -12.38 -1.25 -8.98
C LEU A 15 -13.58 -0.94 -9.88
N ILE A 16 -14.61 -0.27 -9.38
CA ILE A 16 -15.75 0.20 -10.19
C ILE A 16 -15.46 1.50 -10.97
N GLY A 17 -14.21 2.00 -10.94
CA GLY A 17 -13.77 3.17 -11.71
C GLY A 17 -14.22 4.53 -11.18
N LYS A 18 -14.73 4.63 -9.94
CA LYS A 18 -15.10 5.93 -9.35
C LYS A 18 -13.88 6.80 -9.10
N TYR A 19 -14.02 8.10 -9.32
CA TYR A 19 -12.99 9.07 -8.96
C TYR A 19 -12.95 9.32 -7.45
N THR A 20 -11.80 9.76 -6.92
CA THR A 20 -11.61 10.02 -5.47
C THR A 20 -12.64 10.97 -4.86
N VAL A 21 -13.18 11.91 -5.64
CA VAL A 21 -14.24 12.82 -5.21
C VAL A 21 -15.57 12.10 -5.06
N GLU A 22 -15.96 11.27 -6.05
CA GLU A 22 -17.20 10.48 -6.02
C GLU A 22 -17.16 9.42 -4.92
N ALA A 23 -16.02 8.74 -4.76
CA ALA A 23 -15.78 7.79 -3.69
C ALA A 23 -15.94 8.46 -2.31
N LYS A 24 -15.40 9.69 -2.14
CA LYS A 24 -15.63 10.46 -0.91
C LYS A 24 -17.09 10.83 -0.72
N THR A 25 -17.75 11.39 -1.73
CA THR A 25 -19.17 11.81 -1.61
C THR A 25 -20.06 10.62 -1.25
N TRP A 26 -19.79 9.43 -1.82
CA TRP A 26 -20.49 8.20 -1.47
C TRP A 26 -20.20 7.75 -0.03
N LEU A 27 -18.94 7.75 0.41
CA LEU A 27 -18.56 7.42 1.78
C LEU A 27 -19.11 8.43 2.82
N ASP A 28 -19.18 9.72 2.48
CA ASP A 28 -19.78 10.76 3.33
C ASP A 28 -21.30 10.59 3.46
N ALA A 29 -21.97 10.19 2.37
CA ALA A 29 -23.42 9.98 2.35
C ALA A 29 -23.82 8.75 3.18
N GLU A 30 -23.03 7.67 3.11
CA GLU A 30 -23.32 6.40 3.78
C GLU A 30 -22.80 6.35 5.24
N PHE A 31 -21.69 7.04 5.56
CA PHE A 31 -20.99 6.94 6.85
C PHE A 31 -20.69 8.30 7.49
N SER A 32 -21.67 9.21 7.47
CA SER A 32 -21.52 10.67 7.64
C SER A 32 -20.69 11.16 8.84
N ASP A 33 -20.69 10.44 9.96
CA ASP A 33 -19.98 10.83 11.19
C ASP A 33 -18.61 10.11 11.36
N THR A 34 -18.33 9.10 10.54
CA THR A 34 -17.08 8.30 10.59
C THR A 34 -16.24 8.38 9.31
N ALA A 35 -16.62 9.26 8.38
CA ALA A 35 -16.05 9.33 7.04
C ALA A 35 -14.56 9.69 7.04
N LEU A 36 -13.77 8.97 6.23
CA LEU A 36 -12.33 9.20 6.11
C LEU A 36 -12.00 10.54 5.45
N GLY A 37 -10.96 11.20 5.98
CA GLY A 37 -10.44 12.45 5.42
C GLY A 37 -9.95 12.30 3.98
N LYS A 38 -10.05 13.40 3.21
CA LYS A 38 -9.67 13.48 1.77
C LYS A 38 -8.27 12.93 1.46
N SER A 39 -7.31 13.05 2.40
CA SER A 39 -5.95 12.50 2.21
C SER A 39 -5.98 10.99 2.11
N ILE A 40 -6.60 10.31 3.09
CA ILE A 40 -6.56 8.84 3.20
C ILE A 40 -7.14 8.19 1.95
N ILE A 41 -8.23 8.72 1.40
CA ILE A 41 -8.82 8.23 0.13
C ILE A 41 -7.82 8.39 -1.02
N LYS A 42 -7.13 9.53 -1.14
CA LYS A 42 -6.09 9.74 -2.16
C LYS A 42 -4.89 8.81 -1.98
N ASP A 43 -4.44 8.62 -0.74
CA ASP A 43 -3.28 7.79 -0.41
C ASP A 43 -3.53 6.33 -0.79
N TRP A 44 -4.73 5.80 -0.51
CA TRP A 44 -5.13 4.46 -0.97
C TRP A 44 -5.32 4.36 -2.49
N TYR A 45 -5.92 5.36 -3.14
CA TYR A 45 -6.00 5.40 -4.60
C TYR A 45 -4.61 5.44 -5.27
N ALA A 46 -3.61 6.07 -4.63
CA ALA A 46 -2.23 6.06 -5.11
C ALA A 46 -1.58 4.68 -4.98
N LYS A 47 -1.86 3.93 -3.90
CA LYS A 47 -1.43 2.54 -3.72
C LYS A 47 -2.10 1.56 -4.70
N PHE A 48 -3.38 1.75 -5.01
CA PHE A 48 -4.08 0.84 -5.93
C PHE A 48 -3.64 0.99 -7.40
N ARG A 49 -3.11 2.15 -7.81
CA ARG A 49 -2.60 2.39 -9.19
C ARG A 49 -1.53 1.41 -9.68
N PRO A 50 -0.46 1.08 -8.94
CA PRO A 50 0.53 0.07 -9.35
C PRO A 50 0.01 -1.39 -9.33
N GLY A 51 -1.27 -1.62 -9.02
CA GLY A 51 -1.85 -2.96 -8.90
C GLY A 51 -1.73 -3.59 -7.50
N GLU A 52 -1.20 -2.86 -6.52
CA GLU A 52 -1.14 -3.28 -5.11
C GLU A 52 -2.52 -3.19 -4.46
N MET A 53 -3.38 -4.21 -4.68
CA MET A 53 -4.75 -4.25 -4.12
C MET A 53 -4.82 -4.68 -2.65
N SER A 54 -3.71 -4.67 -1.92
CA SER A 54 -3.71 -5.01 -0.48
C SER A 54 -4.45 -3.94 0.32
N THR A 55 -5.38 -4.35 1.17
CA THR A 55 -6.08 -3.47 2.12
C THR A 55 -5.42 -3.46 3.50
N GLU A 56 -4.44 -4.32 3.73
CA GLU A 56 -3.68 -4.37 4.98
C GLU A 56 -2.66 -3.24 5.06
N ASP A 57 -2.22 -2.91 6.28
CA ASP A 57 -0.99 -2.13 6.41
C ASP A 57 0.19 -3.05 6.12
N GLY A 58 1.03 -2.66 5.16
CA GLY A 58 2.34 -3.29 5.00
C GLY A 58 3.15 -3.17 6.30
N GLU A 59 4.11 -4.07 6.50
CA GLU A 59 4.89 -4.14 7.74
C GLU A 59 5.40 -2.75 8.15
N CYS A 60 4.87 -2.25 9.26
CA CYS A 60 5.41 -1.05 9.90
C CYS A 60 6.84 -1.37 10.29
N SER A 61 7.80 -0.84 9.53
CA SER A 61 9.22 -0.80 9.86
C SER A 61 9.41 0.06 11.11
N GLY A 62 9.06 -0.53 12.25
CA GLY A 62 9.34 0.02 13.57
C GLY A 62 10.85 0.17 13.74
N ARG A 63 11.25 1.08 14.64
CA ARG A 63 12.65 1.38 14.95
C ARG A 63 13.50 0.10 14.93
N PRO A 64 14.55 0.00 14.10
CA PRO A 64 15.36 -1.21 14.03
C PRO A 64 15.87 -1.53 15.44
N LYS A 65 15.64 -2.77 15.87
CA LYS A 65 16.22 -3.30 17.10
C LYS A 65 17.71 -3.48 16.86
N GLU A 66 18.48 -2.47 17.25
CA GLU A 66 19.92 -2.56 17.40
C GLU A 66 20.28 -3.72 18.37
N VAL A 67 21.51 -4.28 18.27
CA VAL A 67 22.04 -5.50 18.94
C VAL A 67 21.75 -6.78 18.12
N VAL A 68 22.69 -7.48 17.45
CA VAL A 68 24.18 -7.46 17.46
C VAL A 68 24.78 -7.60 16.05
N THR A 69 25.81 -6.81 15.73
CA THR A 69 26.72 -7.07 14.60
C THR A 69 27.73 -8.17 14.92
N LYS A 70 27.76 -9.27 14.15
CA LYS A 70 28.94 -10.13 13.91
C LYS A 70 28.66 -11.20 12.83
N LYS A 71 29.37 -11.12 11.68
CA LYS A 71 29.91 -12.20 10.80
C LYS A 71 29.02 -13.45 10.56
N VAL A 72 28.77 -14.01 9.36
CA VAL A 72 29.40 -14.02 8.01
C VAL A 72 28.28 -14.39 6.98
N VAL A 73 28.43 -14.64 5.66
CA VAL A 73 29.55 -15.05 4.77
C VAL A 73 29.43 -14.38 3.40
N THR A 74 30.56 -14.14 2.73
CA THR A 74 30.67 -13.76 1.30
C THR A 74 30.19 -14.86 0.34
N LYS A 75 29.28 -14.56 -0.59
CA LYS A 75 29.06 -15.35 -1.82
C LYS A 75 28.72 -14.47 -3.04
N THR A 76 29.70 -13.70 -3.51
CA THR A 76 29.72 -13.23 -4.90
C THR A 76 29.96 -14.43 -5.81
N LEU A 77 28.89 -14.99 -6.36
CA LEU A 77 29.00 -16.01 -7.42
C LEU A 77 29.56 -15.34 -8.68
N LYS A 78 30.62 -15.94 -9.25
CA LYS A 78 31.20 -15.52 -10.53
C LYS A 78 30.49 -16.20 -11.71
N ASN A 79 30.54 -15.52 -12.86
CA ASN A 79 30.39 -16.06 -14.22
C ASN A 79 28.98 -16.51 -14.68
N PRO A 80 28.72 -16.63 -16.01
CA PRO A 80 29.66 -16.45 -17.13
C PRO A 80 29.27 -15.41 -18.22
N GLN A 81 30.29 -15.08 -19.02
CA GLN A 81 30.31 -14.73 -20.45
C GLN A 81 29.00 -14.35 -21.17
N ASN A 82 29.06 -13.24 -21.92
CA ASN A 82 28.61 -13.26 -23.31
C ASN A 82 29.49 -12.30 -24.14
N ASP A 83 30.19 -12.88 -25.11
CA ASP A 83 30.82 -12.20 -26.26
C ASP A 83 29.80 -11.33 -27.00
N PHE A 84 30.25 -10.28 -27.69
CA PHE A 84 29.91 -10.02 -29.10
C PHE A 84 30.68 -8.81 -29.67
N LYS A 85 31.65 -9.13 -30.53
CA LYS A 85 32.19 -8.37 -31.67
C LYS A 85 33.06 -7.13 -31.44
#